data_AF-A0A1E5V3K0-F1
#
_entry.id   AF-A0A1E5V3K0-F1
#
_cell.length_a   1.000
_cell.length_b   1.000
_cell.length_c   1.000
_cell.angle_alpha   90.00
_cell.angle_beta   90.00
_cell.angle_gamma   90.00
#
_symmetry.space_group_name_H-M   'P 1'
#
loop_
_entity.id
_entity.type
_entity.pdbx_description
1 polymer ?
#
loop_
_entity_poly.entity_id
_entity_poly.type
_entity_poly.pdbx_seq_one_letter_code
_entity_poly.pdbx_strand_id
1 'polypeptide(L)'
;LGYGDVINSVAFSYTDQAGRKKTAGPWGADGRLTTTESDFVNTLEIIKQVLVTTGTVGGNNVVTSLTLVSNLGTYGPFGKPIGTSFSSQQAPDGKSVAGFFARVGASVNALGIYYA
;
A
#
# COMPACT_ATOMS: atom_id res chain seq x y z
N LEU A 1 -16.57 -12.49 0.92
CA LEU A 1 -15.41 -11.81 1.52
C LEU A 1 -15.90 -11.12 2.78
N GLY A 2 -15.38 -11.53 3.95
CA GLY A 2 -15.75 -10.98 5.25
C GLY A 2 -14.86 -9.79 5.64
N TYR A 3 -15.26 -9.05 6.69
CA TYR A 3 -14.43 -8.01 7.30
C TYR A 3 -13.12 -8.65 7.82
N GLY A 4 -11.98 -8.26 7.23
CA GLY A 4 -10.66 -8.84 7.52
C GLY A 4 -10.01 -9.56 6.34
N ASP A 5 -10.74 -9.80 5.25
CA ASP A 5 -10.20 -10.36 4.00
C ASP A 5 -9.70 -9.28 3.02
N VAL A 6 -9.80 -7.99 3.39
CA VAL A 6 -9.56 -6.84 2.52
C VAL A 6 -8.75 -5.74 3.21
N ILE A 7 -8.14 -4.85 2.43
CA ILE A 7 -7.51 -3.63 2.94
C ILE A 7 -8.59 -2.59 3.26
N ASN A 8 -8.93 -2.45 4.54
CA ASN A 8 -9.97 -1.53 4.99
C ASN A 8 -9.51 -0.07 5.04
N SER A 9 -8.24 0.15 5.36
CA SER A 9 -7.63 1.48 5.50
C SER A 9 -6.16 1.42 5.17
N VAL A 10 -5.62 2.53 4.64
CA VAL A 10 -4.20 2.69 4.34
C VAL A 10 -3.71 4.05 4.85
N ALA A 11 -2.54 4.07 5.47
CA ALA A 11 -1.80 5.26 5.81
C ALA A 11 -0.33 5.04 5.47
N PHE A 12 0.39 6.10 5.13
CA PHE A 12 1.83 6.02 4.91
C PHE A 12 2.53 7.25 5.46
N SER A 13 3.76 7.04 5.91
CA SER A 13 4.68 8.12 6.28
C SER A 13 5.71 8.32 5.19
N TYR A 14 6.08 9.57 4.94
CA TYR A 14 7.12 9.94 3.97
C TYR A 14 7.89 11.17 4.46
N THR A 15 9.06 11.41 3.89
CA THR A 15 9.85 12.63 4.15
C THR A 15 9.60 13.62 3.02
N ASP A 16 9.16 14.84 3.34
CA ASP A 16 8.96 15.90 2.34
C ASP A 16 10.29 16.49 1.85
N GLN A 17 10.22 17.36 0.83
CA GLN A 17 11.42 18.02 0.27
C GLN A 17 12.20 18.87 1.28
N ALA A 18 11.59 19.24 2.41
CA ALA A 18 12.23 19.97 3.51
C ALA A 18 12.81 19.03 4.59
N GLY A 19 12.86 17.72 4.34
CA GLY A 19 13.38 16.73 5.29
C GLY A 19 12.43 16.41 6.44
N ARG A 20 11.16 16.82 6.38
CA ARG A 20 10.21 16.62 7.48
C ARG A 20 9.38 15.37 7.25
N LYS A 21 9.25 14.53 8.29
CA LYS A 21 8.32 13.41 8.28
C LYS A 21 6.88 13.94 8.19
N LYS A 22 6.12 13.38 7.26
CA LYS A 22 4.70 13.63 7.01
C LYS A 22 3.96 12.30 7.02
N THR A 23 2.69 12.34 7.40
CA THR A 23 1.79 11.19 7.32
C THR A 23 0.61 11.57 6.45
N ALA A 24 0.25 10.68 5.53
CA ALA A 24 -0.93 10.77 4.70
C ALA A 24 -1.89 9.63 5.06
N GLY A 25 -3.19 9.95 5.07
CA GLY A 25 -4.24 9.06 5.60
C GLY A 25 -4.39 9.16 7.13
N PRO A 26 -5.06 8.18 7.77
CA PRO A 26 -5.63 6.98 7.15
C PRO A 26 -6.75 7.32 6.16
N TRP A 27 -6.79 6.59 5.04
CA TRP A 27 -7.89 6.64 4.07
C TRP A 27 -8.59 5.28 4.04
N GLY A 28 -9.91 5.27 4.25
CA GLY A 28 -10.71 4.05 4.35
C GLY A 28 -11.72 4.14 5.49
N ALA A 29 -12.27 3.00 5.90
CA ALA A 29 -13.23 2.95 7.01
C ALA A 29 -12.57 3.20 8.38
N ASP A 30 -13.35 3.76 9.30
CA ASP A 30 -12.97 3.90 10.71
C ASP A 30 -12.85 2.52 11.35
N GLY A 31 -11.60 2.09 11.51
CA GLY A 31 -11.25 0.82 12.12
C GLY A 31 -9.87 0.90 12.74
N ARG A 32 -9.62 0.08 13.76
CA ARG A 32 -8.29 -0.03 14.37
C ARG A 32 -7.31 -0.49 13.29
N LEU A 33 -6.28 0.30 12.99
CA LEU A 33 -5.16 -0.16 12.16
C LEU A 33 -4.55 -1.40 12.83
N THR A 34 -4.77 -2.58 12.25
CA THR A 34 -4.38 -3.86 12.86
C THR A 34 -2.95 -4.28 12.53
N THR A 35 -2.35 -3.66 11.51
CA THR A 35 -0.99 -3.96 11.06
C THR A 35 -0.32 -2.66 10.68
N THR A 36 0.76 -2.34 11.39
CA THR A 36 1.66 -1.23 11.07
C THR A 36 3.02 -1.87 10.88
N GLU A 37 3.46 -2.07 9.63
CA GLU A 37 4.87 -2.32 9.36
C GLU A 37 5.57 -0.97 9.38
N SER A 38 5.76 -0.47 10.60
CA SER A 38 6.78 0.51 10.90
C SER A 38 8.08 -0.28 10.95
N ASP A 39 8.91 -0.15 9.91
CA ASP A 39 10.35 0.09 10.07
C ASP A 39 11.10 -0.16 8.76
N PHE A 40 10.90 0.74 7.78
CA PHE A 40 12.00 1.16 6.91
C PHE A 40 13.01 1.96 7.77
N VAL A 41 13.59 1.32 8.79
CA VAL A 41 14.58 1.94 9.70
C VAL A 41 15.90 2.18 8.96
N ASN A 42 16.12 1.44 7.88
CA ASN A 42 17.25 1.66 6.99
C ASN A 42 16.93 2.79 5.99
N THR A 43 17.66 3.90 6.08
CA THR A 43 17.56 5.04 5.14
C THR A 43 17.92 4.69 3.69
N LEU A 44 18.55 3.53 3.45
CA LEU A 44 18.88 3.01 2.12
C LEU A 44 17.82 2.06 1.56
N GLU A 45 16.80 1.74 2.35
CA GLU A 45 15.72 0.90 1.87
C GLU A 45 14.74 1.71 1.03
N ILE A 46 14.49 1.22 -0.18
CA ILE A 46 13.61 1.85 -1.15
C ILE A 46 12.69 0.81 -1.77
N ILE A 47 11.40 1.14 -1.84
CA ILE A 47 10.41 0.31 -2.53
C ILE A 47 10.64 0.40 -4.04
N LYS A 48 10.76 -0.76 -4.67
CA LYS A 48 11.02 -0.94 -6.11
C LYS A 48 9.79 -1.43 -6.85
N GLN A 49 8.92 -2.17 -6.19
CA GLN A 49 7.71 -2.71 -6.81
C GLN A 49 6.62 -2.90 -5.77
N VAL A 50 5.38 -2.83 -6.25
CA VAL A 50 4.18 -3.04 -5.45
C VAL A 50 3.34 -4.11 -6.12
N LEU A 51 2.95 -5.14 -5.38
CA LEU A 51 2.02 -6.16 -5.86
C LEU A 51 0.68 -5.94 -5.17
N VAL A 52 -0.40 -5.99 -5.94
CA VAL A 52 -1.75 -5.71 -5.49
C VAL A 52 -2.66 -6.82 -5.96
N THR A 53 -3.54 -7.30 -5.08
CA THR A 53 -4.67 -8.14 -5.47
C THR A 53 -5.95 -7.38 -5.27
N THR A 54 -6.86 -7.48 -6.22
CA THR A 54 -8.20 -6.87 -6.17
C THR A 54 -9.28 -7.91 -6.32
N GLY A 55 -10.44 -7.65 -5.71
CA GLY A 55 -11.61 -8.50 -5.78
C GLY A 55 -12.89 -7.70 -5.59
N THR A 56 -14.03 -8.36 -5.71
CA THR A 56 -15.35 -7.71 -5.57
C THR A 56 -16.01 -8.10 -4.25
N VAL A 57 -16.37 -7.10 -3.44
CA VAL A 57 -17.08 -7.26 -2.16
C VAL A 57 -18.33 -6.39 -2.16
N GLY A 58 -19.50 -7.01 -1.96
CA GLY A 58 -20.77 -6.28 -1.93
C GLY A 58 -21.01 -5.44 -3.19
N GLY A 59 -20.59 -5.95 -4.35
CA GLY A 59 -20.68 -5.25 -5.64
C GLY A 59 -19.61 -4.18 -5.91
N ASN A 60 -18.68 -3.94 -4.99
CA ASN A 60 -17.63 -2.95 -5.13
C ASN A 60 -16.26 -3.61 -5.34
N ASN A 61 -15.46 -3.08 -6.28
CA ASN A 61 -14.07 -3.49 -6.42
C ASN A 61 -13.24 -2.91 -5.28
N VAL A 62 -12.45 -3.77 -4.64
CA VAL A 62 -11.61 -3.44 -3.49
C VAL A 62 -10.23 -4.08 -3.61
N VAL A 63 -9.24 -3.46 -2.98
CA VAL A 63 -7.92 -4.04 -2.76
C VAL A 63 -8.04 -5.08 -1.67
N THR A 64 -7.76 -6.34 -2.02
CA THR A 64 -7.84 -7.49 -1.11
C THR A 64 -6.50 -7.78 -0.46
N SER A 65 -5.38 -7.54 -1.18
CA SER A 65 -4.06 -7.54 -0.58
C SER A 65 -3.05 -6.58 -1.21
N LEU A 66 -2.02 -6.26 -0.44
CA LEU A 66 -0.88 -5.43 -0.84
C LEU A 66 0.43 -6.07 -0.39
N THR A 67 1.41 -6.14 -1.28
CA THR A 67 2.80 -6.54 -0.96
C THR A 67 3.76 -5.47 -1.46
N LEU A 68 4.71 -5.07 -0.62
CA LEU A 68 5.75 -4.11 -0.98
C LEU A 68 7.07 -4.86 -1.18
N VAL A 69 7.72 -4.64 -2.33
CA VAL A 69 9.03 -5.21 -2.65
C VAL A 69 10.06 -4.08 -2.63
N SER A 70 11.05 -4.20 -1.75
CA SER A 70 12.17 -3.28 -1.62
C SER A 70 13.47 -3.89 -2.14
N ASN A 71 14.55 -3.11 -2.13
CA ASN A 71 15.90 -3.61 -2.34
C ASN A 71 16.44 -4.50 -1.19
N LEU A 72 15.78 -4.52 -0.02
CA LEU A 72 16.23 -5.29 1.14
C LEU A 72 15.30 -6.45 1.49
N GLY A 73 14.06 -6.46 0.99
CA GLY A 73 13.10 -7.47 1.37
C GLY A 73 11.73 -7.32 0.69
N THR A 74 10.80 -8.14 1.16
CA THR A 74 9.40 -8.13 0.71
C THR A 74 8.49 -8.17 1.93
N TYR A 75 7.50 -7.29 1.96
CA TYR A 75 6.63 -7.05 3.11
C TYR A 75 5.17 -7.30 2.72
N GLY A 76 4.46 -8.08 3.53
CA GLY A 76 3.11 -8.56 3.24
C GLY A 76 3.07 -10.04 2.82
N PRO A 77 1.99 -10.49 2.16
CA PRO A 77 0.83 -9.71 1.77
C PRO A 77 0.05 -9.23 3.00
N PHE A 78 -0.24 -7.93 3.03
CA PHE A 78 -1.25 -7.38 3.93
C PHE A 78 -2.61 -7.72 3.36
N GLY A 79 -3.58 -8.12 4.19
CA GLY A 79 -4.87 -8.62 3.72
C GLY A 79 -4.79 -10.06 3.19
N LYS A 80 -5.71 -10.44 2.29
CA LYS A 80 -5.72 -11.79 1.69
C LYS A 80 -5.70 -11.70 0.16
N PRO A 81 -4.76 -12.37 -0.53
CA PRO A 81 -4.61 -12.31 -1.98
C PRO A 81 -5.70 -13.13 -2.69
N ILE A 82 -6.95 -12.68 -2.57
CA ILE A 82 -8.13 -13.29 -3.17
C ILE A 82 -8.60 -12.39 -4.31
N GLY A 83 -8.66 -12.94 -5.52
CA GLY A 83 -9.10 -12.26 -6.73
C GLY A 83 -7.99 -12.13 -7.76
N THR A 84 -7.92 -10.98 -8.44
CA THR A 84 -7.00 -10.72 -9.54
C THR A 84 -5.77 -9.97 -9.06
N SER A 85 -4.60 -10.60 -9.21
CA SER A 85 -3.31 -10.02 -8.85
C SER A 85 -2.68 -9.29 -10.04
N PHE A 86 -2.05 -8.15 -9.75
CA PHE A 86 -1.22 -7.40 -10.68
C PHE A 86 -0.04 -6.79 -9.93
N SER A 87 0.99 -6.38 -10.68
CA SER A 87 2.13 -5.66 -10.13
C SER A 87 2.27 -4.30 -10.79
N SER A 88 2.84 -3.35 -10.05
CA SER A 88 3.35 -2.13 -10.64
C SER A 88 4.50 -2.46 -11.58
N GLN A 89 4.78 -1.55 -12.50
CA GLN A 89 6.08 -1.56 -13.16
C GLN A 89 7.18 -1.45 -12.10
N GLN A 90 8.27 -2.17 -12.33
CA GLN A 90 9.46 -2.00 -11.52
C GLN A 90 9.95 -0.55 -11.66
N ALA A 91 10.29 0.08 -10.54
CA ALA A 91 10.86 1.41 -10.55
C ALA A 91 12.13 1.41 -11.43
N PRO A 92 12.26 2.36 -12.38
CA PRO A 92 13.46 2.48 -13.20
C PRO A 92 14.75 2.61 -12.37
N ASP A 93 15.90 2.39 -13.00
CA ASP A 93 17.19 2.56 -12.34
C ASP A 93 17.33 3.98 -11.79
N GLY A 94 17.81 4.06 -10.55
CA GLY A 94 17.90 5.33 -9.80
C GLY A 94 16.57 5.86 -9.25
N LYS A 95 15.43 5.22 -9.54
CA LYS A 95 14.11 5.61 -9.05
C LYS A 95 13.59 4.71 -7.93
N SER A 96 12.59 5.21 -7.21
CA SER A 96 11.87 4.46 -6.17
C SER A 96 10.42 4.90 -6.07
N VAL A 97 9.61 4.11 -5.39
CA VAL A 97 8.27 4.56 -4.98
C VAL A 97 8.41 5.63 -3.90
N ALA A 98 7.89 6.82 -4.18
CA ALA A 98 7.92 7.99 -3.31
C ALA A 98 6.67 8.12 -2.43
N GLY A 99 5.59 7.43 -2.80
CA GLY A 99 4.34 7.46 -2.05
C GLY A 99 3.18 6.85 -2.83
N PHE A 100 2.00 6.96 -2.25
CA PHE A 100 0.78 6.37 -2.78
C PHE A 100 -0.36 7.37 -2.81
N PHE A 101 -1.37 7.11 -3.63
CA PHE A 101 -2.68 7.74 -3.53
C PHE A 101 -3.75 6.65 -3.60
N ALA A 102 -4.91 6.89 -3.01
CA ALA A 102 -5.95 5.87 -2.93
C ALA A 102 -7.33 6.44 -3.30
N ARG A 103 -8.15 5.60 -3.90
CA ARG A 103 -9.61 5.80 -3.93
C ARG A 103 -10.22 4.93 -2.84
N VAL A 104 -11.04 5.53 -1.99
CA VAL A 104 -11.61 4.84 -0.82
C VAL A 104 -13.11 5.05 -0.70
N GLY A 105 -13.77 4.05 -0.14
CA GLY A 105 -15.14 4.08 0.36
C GLY A 105 -15.16 3.41 1.72
N ALA A 106 -16.01 2.39 1.92
CA ALA A 106 -15.94 1.53 3.12
C ALA A 106 -14.67 0.66 3.18
N SER A 107 -13.90 0.57 2.10
CA SER A 107 -12.59 -0.08 2.02
C SER A 107 -11.73 0.64 0.97
N VAL A 108 -10.46 0.26 0.83
CA VAL A 108 -9.62 0.77 -0.25
C VAL A 108 -10.08 0.15 -1.57
N ASN A 109 -10.58 0.99 -2.49
CA ASN A 109 -11.09 0.54 -3.79
C ASN A 109 -9.99 0.43 -4.85
N ALA A 110 -9.03 1.35 -4.82
CA ALA A 110 -7.89 1.36 -5.74
C ALA A 110 -6.68 2.05 -5.09
N LEU A 111 -5.49 1.65 -5.53
CA LEU A 111 -4.21 2.22 -5.11
C LEU A 111 -3.41 2.66 -6.34
N GLY A 112 -2.86 3.86 -6.27
CA GLY A 112 -1.91 4.40 -7.23
C GLY A 112 -0.58 4.74 -6.57
N ILE A 113 0.46 4.89 -7.38
CA ILE A 113 1.86 4.96 -6.95
C ILE A 113 2.50 6.23 -7.54
N TYR A 114 3.23 6.96 -6.71
CA TYR A 114 4.16 8.00 -7.14
C TYR A 114 5.58 7.45 -7.19
N TYR A 115 6.33 7.79 -8.24
CA TYR A 115 7.76 7.47 -8.36
C TYR A 115 8.58 8.75 -8.22
N ALA A 116 9.72 8.67 -7.54
CA ALA A 116 10.80 9.66 -7.56
C ALA A 116 11.88 9.21 -8.53
#